data_AF-A0A2A5JN07-F1
#
_entry.id   AF-A0A2A5JN07-F1
#
_cell.length_a   1.000
_cell.length_b   1.000
_cell.length_c   1.000
_cell.angle_alpha   90.00
_cell.angle_beta   90.00
_cell.angle_gamma   90.00
#
_symmetry.space_group_name_H-M   'P 1'
#
loop_
_entity.id
_entity.type
_entity.pdbx_description
1 polymer ?
#
loop_
_entity_poly.entity_id
_entity_poly.type
_entity_poly.pdbx_seq_one_letter_code
_entity_poly.pdbx_strand_id
1 'polypeptide(L)'
;MQSNQSHLFTPFLKHHFHCIQFDPDSYTDQSFDQHNILLPTSLEKAVAKRRAEFLAGRVCANACLTPLGHGGFPVLNGSDRAPIWPTHTIASITHTRGIAAAIATSDRMIKGLGIDIERDMKPKQEVELQRQILHSDEVNIFNQFAKTVHCPLTVIFSAKESIYKALYGTVNRFFGFDAVKLSHFDDQVLSFTLMETLHEQLVAGQVVQVFYQCKMGLVLTECEYRKTQA
;
A
#
# COMPACT_ATOMS: atom_id res chain seq x y z
N MET A 1 15.76 4.78 -16.33
CA MET A 1 14.82 5.56 -15.50
C MET A 1 15.64 6.17 -14.38
N GLN A 2 15.67 7.50 -14.28
CA GLN A 2 16.32 8.16 -13.15
C GLN A 2 15.48 7.97 -11.89
N SER A 3 16.14 7.55 -10.80
CA SER A 3 15.50 7.39 -9.50
C SER A 3 16.50 7.59 -8.38
N ASN A 4 16.04 8.14 -7.26
CA ASN A 4 16.84 8.34 -6.06
C ASN A 4 16.09 7.86 -4.82
N GLN A 5 16.84 7.40 -3.81
CA GLN A 5 16.28 7.12 -2.49
C GLN A 5 15.51 8.35 -1.99
N SER A 6 14.27 8.13 -1.56
CA SER A 6 13.46 9.14 -0.91
C SER A 6 13.51 8.95 0.60
N HIS A 7 13.66 10.07 1.31
CA HIS A 7 13.52 10.16 2.76
C HIS A 7 12.26 10.94 3.16
N LEU A 8 11.29 11.06 2.25
CA LEU A 8 10.04 11.81 2.46
C LEU A 8 9.22 11.25 3.63
N PHE A 9 9.25 9.93 3.79
CA PHE A 9 8.52 9.21 4.83
C PHE A 9 9.48 8.42 5.71
N THR A 10 9.17 8.34 7.00
CA THR A 10 9.87 7.46 7.95
C THR A 10 8.88 6.42 8.44
N PRO A 11 9.00 5.14 8.04
CA PRO A 11 7.98 4.13 8.32
C PRO A 11 7.80 3.91 9.83
N PHE A 12 6.55 3.79 10.25
CA PHE A 12 6.21 3.42 11.62
C PHE A 12 6.48 1.94 11.87
N LEU A 13 6.15 1.08 10.91
CA LEU A 13 6.42 -0.35 10.98
C LEU A 13 7.94 -0.61 10.87
N LYS A 14 8.47 -1.46 11.74
CA LYS A 14 9.92 -1.75 11.83
C LYS A 14 10.33 -2.92 10.95
N HIS A 15 10.00 -2.84 9.66
CA HIS A 15 10.37 -3.81 8.63
C HIS A 15 11.30 -3.18 7.58
N HIS A 16 11.82 -3.97 6.64
CA HIS A 16 12.60 -3.43 5.53
C HIS A 16 11.72 -2.59 4.63
N PHE A 17 11.93 -1.28 4.65
CA PHE A 17 11.17 -0.32 3.85
C PHE A 17 12.10 0.41 2.89
N HIS A 18 11.65 0.60 1.66
CA HIS A 18 12.36 1.34 0.64
C HIS A 18 11.40 2.21 -0.14
N CYS A 19 11.77 3.46 -0.36
CA CYS A 19 10.97 4.44 -1.09
C CYS A 19 11.89 5.20 -2.04
N ILE A 20 11.47 5.38 -3.29
CA ILE A 20 12.21 6.12 -4.30
C ILE A 20 11.32 7.17 -4.94
N GLN A 21 11.92 8.32 -5.26
CA GLN A 21 11.37 9.22 -6.26
C GLN A 21 11.95 8.84 -7.61
N PHE A 22 11.12 8.85 -8.65
CA PHE A 22 11.52 8.51 -10.01
C PHE A 22 10.86 9.44 -11.02
N ASP A 23 11.53 9.65 -12.16
CA ASP A 23 10.99 10.43 -13.27
C ASP A 23 10.46 9.49 -14.37
N PRO A 24 9.13 9.41 -14.57
CA PRO A 24 8.53 8.61 -15.65
C PRO A 24 8.97 9.05 -17.05
N ASP A 25 9.32 10.32 -17.25
CA ASP A 25 9.68 10.84 -18.58
C ASP A 25 11.12 10.45 -18.97
N SER A 26 11.95 10.11 -17.98
CA SER A 26 13.28 9.52 -18.18
C SER A 26 13.29 8.00 -18.44
N TYR A 27 12.12 7.38 -18.56
CA TYR A 27 11.98 5.94 -18.77
C TYR A 27 12.36 5.53 -20.20
N THR A 28 13.08 4.41 -20.30
CA THR A 28 13.35 3.69 -21.54
C THR A 28 13.21 2.19 -21.28
N ASP A 29 12.93 1.37 -22.30
CA ASP A 29 12.81 -0.08 -22.10
C ASP A 29 14.10 -0.73 -21.60
N GLN A 30 15.27 -0.16 -21.95
CA GLN A 30 16.58 -0.55 -21.38
C GLN A 30 16.66 -0.39 -19.85
N SER A 31 15.76 0.39 -19.25
CA SER A 31 15.71 0.56 -17.79
C SER A 31 15.38 -0.76 -17.08
N PHE A 32 14.63 -1.66 -17.70
CA PHE A 32 14.37 -3.00 -17.13
C PHE A 32 15.66 -3.80 -16.98
N ASP A 33 16.47 -3.84 -18.04
CA ASP A 33 17.76 -4.54 -18.05
C ASP A 33 18.76 -3.91 -17.05
N GLN A 34 18.83 -2.58 -17.00
CA GLN A 34 19.70 -1.84 -16.07
C GLN A 34 19.44 -2.19 -14.59
N HIS A 35 18.19 -2.50 -14.25
CA HIS A 35 17.80 -2.88 -12.90
C HIS A 35 17.68 -4.39 -12.68
N ASN A 36 18.00 -5.21 -13.69
CA ASN A 36 17.82 -6.67 -13.69
C ASN A 36 16.37 -7.08 -13.36
N ILE A 37 15.39 -6.36 -13.90
CA ILE A 37 13.96 -6.65 -13.72
C ILE A 37 13.39 -7.06 -15.06
N LEU A 38 12.60 -8.13 -15.07
CA LEU A 38 11.91 -8.60 -16.28
C LEU A 38 10.72 -7.69 -16.60
N LEU A 39 10.61 -7.23 -17.84
CA LEU A 39 9.38 -6.62 -18.36
C LEU A 39 8.35 -7.75 -18.58
N PRO A 40 7.23 -7.78 -17.83
CA PRO A 40 6.22 -8.81 -18.06
C PRO A 40 5.48 -8.56 -19.38
N THR A 41 5.13 -9.64 -20.07
CA THR A 41 4.37 -9.62 -21.35
C THR A 41 3.08 -8.81 -21.25
N SER A 42 2.43 -8.82 -20.09
CA SER A 42 1.21 -8.03 -19.81
C SER A 42 1.41 -6.51 -19.88
N LEU A 43 2.65 -6.02 -19.80
CA LEU A 43 3.00 -4.60 -19.90
C LEU A 43 3.64 -4.22 -21.23
N GLU A 44 3.83 -5.16 -22.16
CA GLU A 44 4.37 -4.87 -23.50
C GLU A 44 3.47 -3.93 -24.32
N LYS A 45 2.17 -3.84 -24.01
CA LYS A 45 1.28 -2.86 -24.67
C LYS A 45 0.95 -1.66 -23.79
N ALA A 46 1.50 -1.61 -22.58
CA ALA A 46 1.27 -0.51 -21.65
C ALA A 46 2.06 0.74 -22.08
N VAL A 47 1.49 1.91 -21.80
CA VAL A 47 2.16 3.20 -21.99
C VAL A 47 3.42 3.30 -21.10
N ALA A 48 4.41 4.07 -21.55
CA ALA A 48 5.70 4.23 -20.86
C ALA A 48 5.55 4.55 -19.37
N LYS A 49 4.63 5.46 -19.01
CA LYS A 49 4.34 5.80 -17.62
C LYS A 49 3.99 4.58 -16.75
N ARG A 50 3.14 3.67 -17.26
CA ARG A 50 2.71 2.47 -16.53
C ARG A 50 3.87 1.48 -16.36
N ARG A 51 4.73 1.36 -17.38
CA ARG A 51 5.95 0.54 -17.31
C ARG A 51 6.95 1.10 -16.30
N ALA A 52 7.14 2.43 -16.28
CA ALA A 52 7.99 3.12 -15.31
C ALA A 52 7.51 2.90 -13.86
N GLU A 53 6.20 3.04 -13.60
CA GLU A 53 5.61 2.77 -12.29
C GLU A 53 5.81 1.32 -11.83
N PHE A 54 5.61 0.36 -12.75
CA PHE A 54 5.85 -1.05 -12.46
C PHE A 54 7.32 -1.30 -12.12
N LEU A 55 8.24 -0.79 -12.95
CA LEU A 55 9.68 -0.90 -12.73
C LEU A 55 10.08 -0.30 -11.39
N ALA A 56 9.65 0.92 -11.09
CA ALA A 56 9.95 1.61 -9.83
C ALA A 56 9.48 0.80 -8.60
N GLY A 57 8.25 0.27 -8.64
CA GLY A 57 7.75 -0.60 -7.56
C GLY A 57 8.61 -1.86 -7.38
N ARG A 58 9.10 -2.45 -8.48
CA ARG A 58 9.97 -3.63 -8.44
C ARG A 58 11.39 -3.33 -7.99
N VAL A 59 11.92 -2.15 -8.29
CA VAL A 59 13.18 -1.67 -7.72
C VAL A 59 13.08 -1.58 -6.20
N CYS A 60 12.00 -0.97 -5.67
CA CYS A 60 11.77 -0.91 -4.23
C CYS A 60 11.62 -2.29 -3.60
N ALA A 61 10.86 -3.19 -4.24
CA ALA A 61 10.69 -4.55 -3.76
C ALA A 61 12.02 -5.30 -3.67
N ASN A 62 12.85 -5.24 -4.73
CA ASN A 62 14.16 -5.87 -4.74
C ASN A 62 15.08 -5.33 -3.64
N ALA A 63 15.05 -4.01 -3.38
CA ALA A 63 15.80 -3.40 -2.30
C ALA A 63 15.35 -3.91 -0.91
N CYS A 64 14.05 -4.12 -0.70
CA CYS A 64 13.53 -4.72 0.54
C CYS A 64 13.83 -6.22 0.68
N LEU A 65 13.90 -6.95 -0.43
CA LEU A 65 14.18 -8.40 -0.46
C LEU A 65 15.67 -8.73 -0.30
N THR A 66 16.56 -7.84 -0.73
CA THR A 66 18.01 -8.01 -0.62
C THR A 66 18.50 -8.31 0.81
N PRO A 67 18.16 -7.50 1.85
CA PRO A 67 18.57 -7.79 3.22
C PRO A 67 17.92 -9.06 3.81
N LEU A 68 16.84 -9.56 3.19
CA LEU A 68 16.21 -10.84 3.54
C LEU A 68 16.85 -12.04 2.83
N GLY A 69 17.93 -11.84 2.06
CA GLY A 69 18.61 -12.91 1.31
C GLY A 69 17.96 -13.26 -0.03
N HIS A 70 17.03 -12.44 -0.52
CA HIS A 70 16.27 -12.67 -1.76
C HIS A 70 16.54 -11.60 -2.83
N GLY A 71 17.74 -11.00 -2.82
CA GLY A 71 18.16 -10.05 -3.85
C GLY A 71 18.13 -10.68 -5.24
N GLY A 72 17.54 -9.98 -6.22
CA GLY A 72 17.37 -10.44 -7.59
C GLY A 72 16.18 -11.39 -7.79
N PHE A 73 15.36 -11.66 -6.76
CA PHE A 73 14.20 -12.52 -6.93
C PHE A 73 13.18 -11.89 -7.90
N PRO A 74 12.71 -12.61 -8.93
CA PRO A 74 11.77 -12.08 -9.90
C PRO A 74 10.36 -12.00 -9.29
N VAL A 75 9.98 -10.83 -8.77
CA VAL A 75 8.63 -10.57 -8.24
C VAL A 75 7.65 -10.46 -9.41
N LEU A 76 7.05 -11.56 -9.82
CA LEU A 76 6.04 -11.59 -10.88
C LEU A 76 4.65 -11.20 -10.34
N ASN A 77 3.67 -11.05 -11.23
CA ASN A 77 2.26 -10.93 -10.83
C ASN A 77 1.60 -12.31 -10.87
N GLY A 78 0.82 -12.63 -9.84
CA GLY A 78 -0.09 -13.76 -9.80
C GLY A 78 -1.29 -13.59 -10.73
N SER A 79 -2.13 -14.61 -10.80
CA SER A 79 -3.38 -14.60 -11.61
C SER A 79 -4.37 -13.53 -11.15
N ASP A 80 -4.34 -13.20 -9.86
CA ASP A 80 -5.10 -12.14 -9.20
C ASP A 80 -4.43 -10.75 -9.29
N ARG A 81 -3.29 -10.65 -10.00
CA ARG A 81 -2.42 -9.48 -10.12
C ARG A 81 -1.64 -9.12 -8.85
N ALA A 82 -1.77 -9.88 -7.76
CA ALA A 82 -0.95 -9.67 -6.57
C ALA A 82 0.52 -10.04 -6.85
N PRO A 83 1.51 -9.35 -6.25
CA PRO A 83 2.91 -9.74 -6.39
C PRO A 83 3.17 -11.12 -5.80
N ILE A 84 3.94 -11.96 -6.51
CA ILE A 84 4.42 -13.25 -6.01
C ILE A 84 5.71 -13.01 -5.24
N TRP A 85 5.67 -13.32 -3.94
CA TRP A 85 6.79 -13.13 -3.03
C TRP A 85 7.62 -14.42 -2.87
N PRO A 86 8.91 -14.32 -2.50
CA PRO A 86 9.68 -15.48 -2.08
C PRO A 86 9.00 -16.22 -0.93
N THR A 87 9.25 -17.53 -0.82
CA THR A 87 8.77 -18.33 0.32
C THR A 87 9.19 -17.71 1.64
N HIS A 88 8.30 -17.73 2.63
CA HIS A 88 8.53 -17.15 3.96
C HIS A 88 8.75 -15.63 3.99
N THR A 89 8.43 -14.92 2.91
CA THR A 89 8.44 -13.45 2.87
C THR A 89 7.03 -12.90 2.79
N ILE A 90 6.74 -11.89 3.61
CA ILE A 90 5.54 -11.07 3.52
C ILE A 90 5.96 -9.67 3.09
N ALA A 91 5.30 -9.12 2.08
CA ALA A 91 5.65 -7.81 1.55
C ALA A 91 4.46 -7.12 0.86
N SER A 92 4.59 -5.81 0.67
CA SER A 92 3.64 -4.97 -0.06
C SER A 92 4.39 -3.93 -0.89
N ILE A 93 3.82 -3.56 -2.03
CA ILE A 93 4.34 -2.54 -2.96
C ILE A 93 3.23 -1.54 -3.22
N THR A 94 3.59 -0.27 -3.33
CA THR A 94 2.70 0.79 -3.77
C THR A 94 3.46 1.79 -4.63
N HIS A 95 2.75 2.52 -5.47
CA HIS A 95 3.29 3.60 -6.27
C HIS A 95 2.22 4.64 -6.55
N THR A 96 2.62 5.90 -6.64
CA THR A 96 1.83 6.95 -7.27
C THR A 96 2.74 7.75 -8.19
N ARG A 97 2.23 8.82 -8.81
CA ARG A 97 2.96 9.56 -9.85
C ARG A 97 4.34 10.00 -9.34
N GLY A 98 5.41 9.39 -9.84
CA GLY A 98 6.81 9.74 -9.55
C GLY A 98 7.33 9.29 -8.18
N ILE A 99 6.62 8.41 -7.46
CA ILE A 99 7.10 7.83 -6.21
C ILE A 99 6.64 6.37 -6.09
N ALA A 100 7.52 5.50 -5.61
CA ALA A 100 7.23 4.10 -5.37
C ALA A 100 7.81 3.66 -4.04
N ALA A 101 7.13 2.75 -3.35
CA ALA A 101 7.59 2.22 -2.09
C ALA A 101 7.31 0.71 -1.98
N ALA A 102 8.12 0.03 -1.19
CA ALA A 102 7.90 -1.35 -0.79
C ALA A 102 8.23 -1.53 0.70
N ILE A 103 7.59 -2.52 1.30
CA ILE A 103 7.90 -3.01 2.66
C ILE A 103 8.00 -4.53 2.61
N ALA A 104 8.94 -5.14 3.34
CA ALA A 104 9.09 -6.59 3.41
C ALA A 104 9.60 -7.07 4.78
N THR A 105 9.17 -8.27 5.17
CA THR A 105 9.62 -8.95 6.38
C THR A 105 9.66 -10.47 6.18
N SER A 106 10.53 -11.14 6.95
CA SER A 106 10.56 -12.60 7.11
C SER A 106 10.07 -13.04 8.50
N ASP A 107 9.51 -12.11 9.29
CA ASP A 107 8.98 -12.42 10.63
C ASP A 107 7.74 -13.33 10.52
N ARG A 108 7.84 -14.50 11.14
CA ARG A 108 6.81 -15.54 11.13
C ARG A 108 5.56 -15.16 11.93
N MET A 109 5.60 -14.12 12.75
CA MET A 109 4.44 -13.58 13.45
C MET A 109 3.57 -12.70 12.55
N ILE A 110 4.12 -12.18 11.45
CA ILE A 110 3.40 -11.36 10.50
C ILE A 110 2.67 -12.27 9.50
N LYS A 111 1.36 -12.04 9.35
CA LYS A 111 0.47 -12.71 8.40
C LYS A 111 0.24 -11.89 7.14
N GLY A 112 0.40 -10.58 7.23
CA GLY A 112 0.24 -9.69 6.10
C GLY A 112 0.79 -8.30 6.37
N LEU A 113 1.26 -7.67 5.30
CA LEU A 113 1.67 -6.27 5.26
C LEU A 113 0.92 -5.59 4.14
N GLY A 114 0.49 -4.36 4.37
CA GLY A 114 -0.11 -3.51 3.37
C GLY A 114 0.43 -2.10 3.53
N ILE A 115 0.89 -1.54 2.42
CA ILE A 115 1.25 -0.11 2.36
C ILE A 115 0.59 0.51 1.16
N ASP A 116 0.32 1.80 1.28
CA ASP A 116 -0.23 2.56 0.19
C ASP A 116 0.26 4.00 0.20
N ILE A 117 0.52 4.55 -0.98
CA ILE A 117 1.02 5.90 -1.17
C ILE A 117 0.15 6.64 -2.17
N GLU A 118 -0.46 7.73 -1.71
CA GLU A 118 -1.40 8.51 -2.52
C GLU A 118 -1.05 9.98 -2.57
N ARG A 119 -1.45 10.63 -3.66
CA ARG A 119 -1.40 12.09 -3.76
C ARG A 119 -2.72 12.65 -3.28
N ASP A 120 -2.66 13.81 -2.65
CA ASP A 120 -3.84 14.57 -2.25
C ASP A 120 -4.83 14.68 -3.42
N MET A 121 -6.03 14.17 -3.19
CA MET A 121 -7.14 14.34 -4.11
C MET A 121 -7.47 15.82 -4.26
N LYS A 122 -7.92 16.22 -5.44
CA LYS A 122 -8.47 17.56 -5.63
C LYS A 122 -9.77 17.69 -4.80
N PRO A 123 -10.13 18.88 -4.30
CA PRO A 123 -11.32 19.05 -3.46
C PRO A 123 -12.61 18.49 -4.09
N LYS A 124 -12.80 18.70 -5.40
CA LYS A 124 -13.93 18.14 -6.13
C LYS A 124 -13.96 16.61 -6.11
N GLN A 125 -12.80 15.97 -6.26
CA GLN A 125 -12.67 14.51 -6.25
C GLN A 125 -12.98 13.94 -4.86
N GLU A 126 -12.57 14.61 -3.77
CA GLU A 126 -12.96 14.16 -2.43
C GLU A 126 -14.48 14.15 -2.26
N VAL A 127 -15.18 15.22 -2.68
CA VAL A 127 -16.65 15.26 -2.56
C VAL A 127 -17.31 14.16 -3.39
N GLU A 128 -16.84 13.93 -4.61
CA GLU A 128 -17.44 12.94 -5.53
C GLU A 128 -17.25 11.49 -5.06
N LEU A 129 -16.12 11.16 -4.43
CA LEU A 129 -15.79 9.78 -4.05
C LEU A 129 -16.20 9.41 -2.62
N GLN A 130 -16.63 10.37 -1.80
CA GLN A 130 -17.01 10.13 -0.39
C GLN A 130 -17.98 8.97 -0.23
N ARG A 131 -19.06 8.91 -1.02
CA ARG A 131 -20.10 7.86 -0.89
C ARG A 131 -19.64 6.47 -1.32
N GLN A 132 -18.56 6.38 -2.10
CA GLN A 132 -18.00 5.12 -2.56
C GLN A 132 -16.96 4.57 -1.56
N ILE A 133 -16.23 5.47 -0.90
CA ILE A 133 -15.10 5.12 -0.04
C ILE A 133 -15.55 5.02 1.42
N LEU A 134 -16.43 5.90 1.87
CA LEU A 134 -16.93 5.93 3.24
C LEU A 134 -18.16 5.03 3.38
N HIS A 135 -18.16 4.21 4.41
CA HIS A 135 -19.33 3.57 4.97
C HIS A 135 -20.27 4.65 5.54
N SER A 136 -21.58 4.43 5.48
CA SER A 136 -22.60 5.42 5.89
C SER A 136 -22.43 5.93 7.33
N ASP A 137 -21.95 5.07 8.21
CA ASP A 137 -21.71 5.39 9.63
C ASP A 137 -20.45 6.23 9.89
N GLU A 138 -19.59 6.45 8.89
CA GLU A 138 -18.32 7.18 9.06
C GLU A 138 -18.49 8.71 9.04
N VAL A 139 -19.66 9.24 8.66
CA VAL A 139 -19.86 10.69 8.41
C VAL A 139 -19.43 11.57 9.59
N ASN A 140 -19.80 11.19 10.81
CA ASN A 140 -19.49 12.00 11.99
C ASN A 140 -17.98 12.01 12.30
N ILE A 141 -17.33 10.85 12.28
CA ILE A 141 -15.89 10.73 12.55
C ILE A 141 -15.06 11.32 11.41
N PHE A 142 -15.51 11.16 10.17
CA PHE A 142 -14.93 11.81 9.00
C PHE A 142 -14.92 13.32 9.15
N ASN A 143 -16.04 13.93 9.54
CA ASN A 143 -16.14 15.38 9.75
C ASN A 143 -15.26 15.88 10.90
N GLN A 144 -14.96 15.05 11.90
CA GLN A 144 -14.01 15.38 12.95
C GLN A 144 -12.57 15.27 12.43
N PHE A 145 -12.25 14.18 11.73
CA PHE A 145 -10.94 13.96 11.14
C PHE A 145 -10.58 15.02 10.09
N ALA A 146 -11.55 15.47 9.30
CA ALA A 146 -11.42 16.56 8.33
C ALA A 146 -10.98 17.89 8.94
N LYS A 147 -11.10 18.07 10.26
CA LYS A 147 -10.59 19.25 10.97
C LYS A 147 -9.09 19.14 11.30
N THR A 148 -8.52 17.95 11.18
CA THR A 148 -7.14 17.64 11.58
C THR A 148 -6.17 17.47 10.40
N VAL A 149 -6.69 17.12 9.22
CA VAL A 149 -5.90 16.88 8.01
C VAL A 149 -6.48 17.60 6.80
N HIS A 150 -5.64 17.92 5.80
CA HIS A 150 -6.04 18.68 4.62
C HIS A 150 -6.94 17.89 3.65
N CYS A 151 -6.58 16.63 3.37
CA CYS A 151 -7.28 15.75 2.43
C CYS A 151 -7.71 14.45 3.15
N PRO A 152 -8.75 14.51 4.02
CA PRO A 152 -9.15 13.40 4.88
C PRO A 152 -9.60 12.15 4.10
N LEU A 153 -10.26 12.32 2.95
CA LEU A 153 -10.71 11.17 2.17
C LEU A 153 -9.53 10.46 1.52
N THR A 154 -8.51 11.21 1.07
CA THR A 154 -7.26 10.64 0.55
C THR A 154 -6.59 9.74 1.60
N VAL A 155 -6.56 10.17 2.86
CA VAL A 155 -5.97 9.36 3.94
C VAL A 155 -6.79 8.10 4.20
N ILE A 156 -8.12 8.21 4.31
CA ILE A 156 -8.98 7.05 4.55
C ILE A 156 -8.94 6.06 3.39
N PHE A 157 -8.95 6.56 2.15
CA PHE A 157 -8.81 5.74 0.96
C PHE A 157 -7.50 4.94 0.99
N SER A 158 -6.37 5.62 1.19
CA SER A 158 -5.07 4.97 1.27
C SER A 158 -5.01 3.95 2.41
N ALA A 159 -5.60 4.28 3.57
CA ALA A 159 -5.66 3.37 4.70
C ALA A 159 -6.49 2.10 4.40
N LYS A 160 -7.64 2.23 3.73
CA LYS A 160 -8.45 1.07 3.31
C LYS A 160 -7.72 0.21 2.28
N GLU A 161 -6.97 0.80 1.35
CA GLU A 161 -6.09 0.07 0.42
C GLU A 161 -4.97 -0.69 1.16
N SER A 162 -4.35 -0.07 2.17
CA SER A 162 -3.38 -0.74 3.04
C SER A 162 -3.99 -1.91 3.82
N ILE A 163 -5.21 -1.75 4.35
CA ILE A 163 -5.93 -2.86 5.00
C ILE A 163 -6.21 -3.98 3.99
N TYR A 164 -6.69 -3.64 2.79
CA TYR A 164 -6.95 -4.62 1.74
C TYR A 164 -5.71 -5.47 1.47
N LYS A 165 -4.57 -4.83 1.18
CA LYS A 165 -3.30 -5.51 0.90
C LYS A 165 -2.82 -6.37 2.08
N ALA A 166 -2.94 -5.87 3.31
CA ALA A 166 -2.52 -6.59 4.52
C ALA A 166 -3.37 -7.84 4.78
N LEU A 167 -4.68 -7.80 4.50
CA LEU A 167 -5.58 -8.91 4.80
C LEU A 167 -5.77 -9.87 3.62
N TYR A 168 -5.53 -9.43 2.38
CA TYR A 168 -5.83 -10.18 1.16
C TYR A 168 -5.23 -11.59 1.14
N GLY A 169 -3.98 -11.76 1.56
CA GLY A 169 -3.33 -13.09 1.59
C GLY A 169 -3.98 -14.09 2.55
N THR A 170 -4.73 -13.62 3.56
CA THR A 170 -5.52 -14.46 4.46
C THR A 170 -6.94 -14.64 3.93
N VAL A 171 -7.57 -13.57 3.46
CA VAL A 171 -8.97 -13.55 3.01
C VAL A 171 -9.16 -14.27 1.67
N ASN A 172 -8.19 -14.18 0.75
CA ASN A 172 -8.14 -14.81 -0.57
C ASN A 172 -9.41 -14.60 -1.43
N ARG A 173 -10.12 -13.51 -1.21
CA ARG A 173 -11.23 -13.02 -2.03
C ARG A 173 -11.27 -11.51 -1.98
N PHE A 174 -11.91 -10.91 -2.99
CA PHE A 174 -12.17 -9.48 -2.96
C PHE A 174 -13.14 -9.11 -1.82
N PHE A 175 -12.91 -7.96 -1.21
CA PHE A 175 -13.82 -7.26 -0.31
C PHE A 175 -13.66 -5.75 -0.53
N GLY A 176 -14.78 -5.03 -0.48
CA GLY A 176 -14.84 -3.61 -0.81
C GLY A 176 -14.59 -2.69 0.39
N PHE A 177 -14.68 -1.38 0.16
CA PHE A 177 -14.49 -0.37 1.20
C PHE A 177 -15.52 -0.45 2.34
N ASP A 178 -16.71 -0.99 2.09
CA ASP A 178 -17.75 -1.18 3.11
C ASP A 178 -17.43 -2.30 4.11
N ALA A 179 -16.44 -3.15 3.81
CA ALA A 179 -16.02 -4.21 4.73
C ALA A 179 -15.35 -3.66 6.00
N VAL A 180 -14.90 -2.41 5.97
CA VAL A 180 -14.23 -1.74 7.10
C VAL A 180 -14.69 -0.30 7.25
N LYS A 181 -14.84 0.16 8.50
CA LYS A 181 -15.17 1.57 8.79
C LYS A 181 -14.22 2.18 9.80
N LEU A 182 -13.83 3.43 9.60
CA LEU A 182 -13.10 4.23 10.58
C LEU A 182 -13.93 4.35 11.85
N SER A 183 -13.36 3.94 12.97
CA SER A 183 -13.99 3.97 14.29
C SER A 183 -13.25 4.85 15.30
N HIS A 184 -11.95 5.08 15.07
CA HIS A 184 -11.15 6.01 15.87
C HIS A 184 -9.98 6.56 15.04
N PHE A 185 -9.50 7.75 15.39
CA PHE A 185 -8.27 8.32 14.86
C PHE A 185 -7.52 9.09 15.95
N ASP A 186 -6.19 9.08 15.84
CA ASP A 186 -5.29 10.00 16.52
C ASP A 186 -4.32 10.62 15.50
N ASP A 187 -3.28 11.32 15.96
CA ASP A 187 -2.33 12.04 15.10
C ASP A 187 -1.52 11.14 14.13
N GLN A 188 -1.44 9.83 14.41
CA GLN A 188 -0.56 8.89 13.70
C GLN A 188 -1.26 7.59 13.30
N VAL A 189 -2.37 7.23 13.95
CA VAL A 189 -3.07 5.95 13.80
C VAL A 189 -4.54 6.15 13.48
N LEU A 190 -5.00 5.43 12.47
CA LEU A 190 -6.41 5.23 12.18
C LEU A 190 -6.81 3.83 12.62
N SER A 191 -7.94 3.69 13.31
CA SER A 191 -8.52 2.41 13.68
C SER A 191 -9.77 2.14 12.87
N PHE A 192 -9.81 0.99 12.23
CA PHE A 192 -10.92 0.54 11.39
C PHE A 192 -11.57 -0.71 11.98
N THR A 193 -12.89 -0.70 12.12
CA THR A 193 -13.67 -1.86 12.55
C THR A 193 -14.12 -2.67 11.33
N LEU A 194 -13.92 -3.99 11.36
CA LEU A 194 -14.46 -4.92 10.37
C LEU A 194 -15.99 -4.97 10.47
N MET A 195 -16.68 -4.77 9.35
CA MET A 195 -18.15 -4.74 9.26
C MET A 195 -18.77 -6.08 8.88
N GLU A 196 -17.95 -6.98 8.32
CA GLU A 196 -18.33 -8.36 8.00
C GLU A 196 -17.22 -9.33 8.45
N THR A 197 -17.56 -10.61 8.59
CA THR A 197 -16.55 -11.65 8.82
C THR A 197 -15.90 -12.01 7.48
N LEU A 198 -14.62 -11.65 7.34
CA LEU A 198 -13.83 -11.88 6.13
C LEU A 198 -13.16 -13.26 6.12
N HIS A 199 -12.81 -13.78 7.30
CA HIS A 199 -12.15 -15.07 7.52
C HIS A 199 -12.44 -15.57 8.95
N GLU A 200 -12.22 -16.85 9.27
CA GLU A 200 -12.39 -17.38 10.64
C GLU A 200 -11.55 -16.66 11.71
N GLN A 201 -10.44 -16.03 11.29
CA GLN A 201 -9.54 -15.24 12.14
C GLN A 201 -9.76 -13.72 11.99
N LEU A 202 -10.61 -13.30 11.06
CA LEU A 202 -10.93 -11.90 10.73
C LEU A 202 -12.45 -11.72 10.80
N VAL A 203 -12.95 -11.60 12.03
CA VAL A 203 -14.39 -11.59 12.33
C VAL A 203 -14.93 -10.17 12.47
N ALA A 204 -16.21 -9.99 12.12
CA ALA A 204 -16.89 -8.71 12.28
C ALA A 204 -16.72 -8.15 13.71
N GLY A 205 -16.51 -6.84 13.82
CA GLY A 205 -16.26 -6.13 15.08
C GLY A 205 -14.79 -6.05 15.49
N GLN A 206 -13.88 -6.84 14.90
CA GLN A 206 -12.44 -6.68 15.14
C GLN A 206 -11.93 -5.33 14.63
N VAL A 207 -10.90 -4.81 15.28
CA VAL A 207 -10.26 -3.54 14.94
C VAL A 207 -8.91 -3.80 14.26
N VAL A 208 -8.69 -3.12 13.14
CA VAL A 208 -7.42 -3.08 12.39
C VAL A 208 -6.86 -1.67 12.51
N GLN A 209 -5.57 -1.57 12.86
CA GLN A 209 -4.89 -0.29 12.98
C GLN A 209 -4.03 -0.02 11.75
N VAL A 210 -4.03 1.23 11.32
CA VAL A 210 -3.26 1.72 10.17
C VAL A 210 -2.50 2.96 10.60
N PHE A 211 -1.18 2.94 10.46
CA PHE A 211 -0.39 4.15 10.63
C PHE A 211 -0.51 5.04 9.40
N TYR A 212 -0.46 6.35 9.57
CA TYR A 212 -0.47 7.29 8.44
C TYR A 212 0.49 8.47 8.62
N GLN A 213 0.96 8.99 7.49
CA GLN A 213 1.80 10.19 7.42
C GLN A 213 1.37 11.06 6.24
N CYS A 214 1.19 12.37 6.47
CA CYS A 214 0.92 13.34 5.41
C CYS A 214 2.15 14.25 5.23
N LYS A 215 2.75 14.25 4.03
CA LYS A 215 3.96 15.03 3.70
C LYS A 215 3.90 15.55 2.27
N MET A 216 4.05 16.87 2.09
CA MET A 216 4.17 17.51 0.76
C MET A 216 3.06 17.10 -0.24
N GLY A 217 1.81 17.00 0.22
CA GLY A 217 0.67 16.58 -0.61
C GLY A 217 0.68 15.10 -1.00
N LEU A 218 1.39 14.28 -0.22
CA LEU A 218 1.40 12.83 -0.30
C LEU A 218 0.97 12.25 1.04
N VAL A 219 0.28 11.11 0.97
CA VAL A 219 -0.08 10.28 2.11
C VAL A 219 0.65 8.95 1.98
N LEU A 220 1.28 8.48 3.06
CA LEU A 220 1.71 7.09 3.22
C LEU A 220 0.85 6.45 4.31
N THR A 221 0.34 5.26 4.07
CA THR A 221 -0.32 4.43 5.08
C THR A 221 0.34 3.06 5.20
N GLU A 222 0.32 2.50 6.42
CA GLU A 222 0.99 1.25 6.76
C GLU A 222 0.07 0.39 7.66
N CYS A 223 -0.23 -0.82 7.22
CA CYS A 223 -1.05 -1.79 7.93
C CYS A 223 -0.30 -3.11 8.10
N GLU A 224 -0.40 -3.69 9.29
CA GLU A 224 0.22 -4.96 9.63
C GLU A 224 -0.83 -5.90 10.24
N TYR A 225 -0.91 -7.12 9.72
CA TYR A 225 -1.73 -8.17 10.28
C TYR A 225 -0.84 -9.23 10.92
N ARG A 226 -1.05 -9.49 12.22
CA ARG A 226 -0.27 -10.45 13.02
C ARG A 226 -1.07 -11.70 13.35
N LYS A 227 -0.35 -12.80 13.58
CA LYS A 227 -0.91 -13.96 14.31
C LYS A 227 -1.32 -13.51 15.71
N THR A 228 -2.54 -13.84 16.11
CA THR A 228 -2.93 -13.82 17.52
C THR A 228 -2.02 -14.80 18.27
N GLN A 229 -1.45 -14.38 19.40
CA GLN A 229 -0.78 -15.32 20.29
C GLN A 229 -1.84 -16.30 20.79
N ALA A 230 -1.60 -17.59 20.60
CA ALA A 230 -2.41 -18.66 21.16
C ALA A 230 -2.20 -18.76 22.67
#